data_AF-A0A975YM50-F1
#
_entry.id   AF-A0A975YM50-F1
#
_cell.length_a   1.000
_cell.length_b   1.000
_cell.length_c   1.000
_cell.angle_alpha   90.00
_cell.angle_beta   90.00
_cell.angle_gamma   90.00
#
_symmetry.space_group_name_H-M   'P 1'
#
loop_
_entity.id
_entity.type
_entity.pdbx_description
1 polymer ?
#
loop_
_entity_poly.entity_id
_entity_poly.type
_entity_poly.pdbx_seq_one_letter_code
_entity_poly.pdbx_strand_id
1 'polypeptide(L)'
;MMKNIDDLILAHELLYVIFAQKDGVIINSFGNRSALKYVGVVDQYFGNEEKIISTSEFLQGKKLPQSVMQGDQCCLLTVLNNSIISGVFFLDDSNVLLRKKRLKVIHDDILNLDIASENQ
;
A
#
# COMPACT_ATOMS: atom_id res chain seq x y z
N MET A 1 0.00 19.89 -6.41
CA MET A 1 1.09 19.12 -5.77
C MET A 1 0.47 18.54 -4.52
N MET A 2 0.23 17.22 -4.49
CA MET A 2 -0.41 16.53 -3.37
C MET A 2 0.64 16.42 -2.25
N LYS A 3 0.35 16.93 -1.05
CA LYS A 3 1.39 17.16 -0.03
C LYS A 3 1.26 16.26 1.19
N ASN A 4 0.13 15.59 1.42
CA ASN A 4 -0.02 14.68 2.54
C ASN A 4 -0.80 13.41 2.16
N ILE A 5 -0.77 12.43 3.05
CA ILE A 5 -1.42 11.12 2.89
C ILE A 5 -2.95 11.20 2.88
N ASP A 6 -3.54 12.19 3.55
CA ASP A 6 -5.00 12.38 3.59
C ASP A 6 -5.54 12.79 2.21
N ASP A 7 -4.82 13.69 1.51
CA ASP A 7 -5.15 14.09 0.15
C ASP A 7 -5.12 12.86 -0.79
N LEU A 8 -4.12 11.99 -0.65
CA LEU A 8 -4.02 10.75 -1.42
C LEU A 8 -5.20 9.81 -1.14
N ILE A 9 -5.54 9.63 0.15
CA ILE A 9 -6.66 8.79 0.58
C ILE A 9 -7.96 9.28 -0.04
N LEU A 10 -8.21 10.59 0.01
CA LEU A 10 -9.42 11.19 -0.55
C LEU A 10 -9.44 11.13 -2.08
N ALA A 11 -8.34 11.48 -2.74
CA ALA A 11 -8.25 11.54 -4.20
C ALA A 11 -8.46 10.16 -4.87
N HIS A 12 -8.03 9.09 -4.20
CA HIS A 12 -8.08 7.74 -4.73
C HIS A 12 -9.09 6.82 -4.05
N GLU A 13 -9.89 7.37 -3.12
CA GLU A 13 -10.87 6.60 -2.32
C GLU A 13 -10.22 5.40 -1.63
N LEU A 14 -9.05 5.62 -1.05
CA LEU A 14 -8.32 4.56 -0.36
C LEU A 14 -9.00 4.27 0.97
N LEU A 15 -9.11 2.99 1.30
CA LEU A 15 -9.70 2.55 2.56
C LEU A 15 -8.68 2.50 3.68
N TYR A 16 -7.47 2.02 3.36
CA TYR A 16 -6.42 1.82 4.34
C TYR A 16 -5.05 1.86 3.66
N VAL A 17 -4.07 2.45 4.34
CA VAL A 17 -2.67 2.50 3.89
C VAL A 17 -1.78 2.09 5.04
N ILE A 18 -0.78 1.25 4.78
CA ILE A 18 0.22 0.82 5.76
C ILE A 18 1.60 1.11 5.19
N PHE A 19 2.48 1.64 6.04
CA PHE A 19 3.91 1.74 5.78
C PHE A 19 4.66 0.87 6.79
N ALA A 20 5.56 0.04 6.30
CA ALA A 20 6.36 -0.84 7.13
C ALA A 20 7.83 -0.83 6.70
N GLN A 21 8.72 -0.95 7.67
CA GLN A 21 10.12 -1.23 7.45
C GLN A 21 10.29 -2.67 6.97
N LYS A 22 11.31 -2.90 6.15
CA LYS A 22 11.65 -4.22 5.60
C LYS A 22 12.07 -5.25 6.66
N ASP A 23 12.43 -4.80 7.85
CA ASP A 23 12.77 -5.63 9.01
C ASP A 23 11.54 -6.08 9.83
N GLY A 24 10.34 -5.70 9.40
CA GLY A 24 9.10 -6.18 9.99
C GLY A 24 8.35 -5.19 10.89
N VAL A 25 8.85 -3.96 11.05
CA VAL A 25 8.21 -2.95 11.89
C VAL A 25 7.19 -2.12 11.09
N ILE A 26 5.93 -2.05 11.56
CA ILE A 26 4.96 -1.08 11.03
C ILE A 26 5.34 0.31 11.53
N ILE A 27 5.57 1.23 10.59
CA ILE A 27 5.91 2.63 10.89
C ILE A 27 4.63 3.41 11.17
N ASN A 28 3.68 3.34 10.23
CA ASN A 28 2.46 4.13 10.27
C ASN A 28 1.35 3.41 9.49
N SER A 29 0.11 3.74 9.84
CA SER A 29 -1.08 3.33 9.10
C SER A 29 -2.12 4.44 9.07
N PHE A 30 -2.81 4.57 7.96
CA PHE A 30 -3.80 5.63 7.71
C PHE A 30 -5.09 5.05 7.15
N GLY A 31 -6.21 5.74 7.36
CA GLY A 31 -7.53 5.28 6.95
C GLY A 31 -8.21 4.35 7.96
N ASN A 32 -9.22 3.60 7.50
CA ASN A 32 -10.08 2.78 8.35
C ASN A 32 -9.96 1.29 7.99
N ARG A 33 -9.16 0.54 8.75
CA ARG A 33 -9.02 -0.92 8.60
C ARG A 33 -10.36 -1.64 8.70
N SER A 34 -11.29 -1.18 9.53
CA SER A 34 -12.62 -1.80 9.70
C SER A 34 -13.54 -1.57 8.48
N ALA A 35 -13.20 -0.65 7.58
CA ALA A 35 -13.91 -0.48 6.32
C ALA A 35 -13.51 -1.54 5.27
N LEU A 36 -12.46 -2.33 5.53
CA LEU A 36 -12.04 -3.41 4.64
C LEU A 36 -12.98 -4.60 4.74
N LYS A 37 -13.50 -5.02 3.59
CA LYS A 37 -14.35 -6.21 3.47
C LYS A 37 -13.56 -7.50 3.70
N TYR A 38 -12.28 -7.51 3.33
CA TYR A 38 -11.39 -8.66 3.46
C TYR A 38 -10.15 -8.27 4.27
N VAL A 39 -10.31 -8.19 5.60
CA VAL A 39 -9.19 -7.87 6.52
C VAL A 39 -8.05 -8.89 6.42
N GLY A 40 -8.35 -10.14 6.06
CA GLY A 40 -7.34 -11.18 5.88
C GLY A 40 -6.26 -10.84 4.85
N VAL A 41 -6.53 -9.94 3.87
CA VAL A 41 -5.50 -9.44 2.96
C VAL A 41 -4.45 -8.62 3.73
N VAL A 42 -4.87 -7.79 4.69
CA VAL A 42 -3.92 -7.07 5.56
C VAL A 42 -3.09 -8.07 6.35
N ASP A 43 -3.75 -9.06 6.97
CA ASP A 43 -3.07 -10.03 7.84
C ASP A 43 -2.07 -10.90 7.08
N GLN A 44 -2.35 -11.19 5.81
CA GLN A 44 -1.48 -11.99 4.94
C GLN A 44 -0.14 -11.30 4.64
N TYR A 45 -0.12 -9.97 4.49
CA TYR A 45 1.07 -9.21 4.07
C TYR A 45 1.69 -8.37 5.20
N PHE A 46 0.88 -7.94 6.16
CA PHE A 46 1.25 -7.00 7.25
C PHE A 46 0.76 -7.46 8.62
N GLY A 47 0.32 -8.71 8.78
CA GLY A 47 -0.27 -9.19 10.04
C GLY A 47 0.74 -9.36 11.19
N ASN A 48 2.02 -9.59 10.87
CA ASN A 48 3.12 -9.68 11.83
C ASN A 48 4.48 -9.43 11.13
N GLU A 49 5.55 -9.43 11.93
CA GLU A 49 6.93 -9.23 11.50
C GLU A 49 7.33 -10.17 10.34
N GLU A 50 7.10 -11.49 10.49
CA GLU A 50 7.44 -12.50 9.48
C GLU A 50 6.74 -12.22 8.14
N LYS A 51 5.46 -11.82 8.16
CA LYS A 51 4.71 -11.48 6.94
C LYS A 51 5.25 -10.24 6.25
N ILE A 52 5.67 -9.24 7.02
CA ILE A 52 6.23 -8.00 6.47
C ILE A 52 7.59 -8.28 5.83
N ILE A 53 8.46 -9.05 6.50
CA ILE A 53 9.76 -9.47 5.96
C ILE A 53 9.56 -10.27 4.66
N SER A 54 8.66 -11.27 4.68
CA SER A 54 8.34 -12.07 3.49
C SER A 54 7.77 -11.21 2.35
N THR A 55 6.95 -10.21 2.66
CA THR A 55 6.41 -9.27 1.67
C THR A 55 7.52 -8.39 1.09
N SER A 56 8.45 -7.92 1.92
CA SER A 56 9.63 -7.16 1.49
C SER A 56 10.51 -7.97 0.52
N GLU A 57 10.80 -9.23 0.86
CA GLU A 57 11.57 -10.14 0.00
C GLU A 57 10.85 -10.40 -1.33
N PHE A 58 9.54 -10.63 -1.30
CA PHE A 58 8.72 -10.78 -2.50
C PHE A 58 8.77 -9.55 -3.42
N LEU A 59 8.94 -8.36 -2.87
CA LEU A 59 9.05 -7.10 -3.61
C LEU A 59 10.49 -6.79 -4.04
N GLN A 60 11.49 -7.51 -3.54
CA GLN A 60 12.90 -7.26 -3.85
C GLN A 60 13.18 -7.40 -5.35
N GLY A 61 13.85 -6.41 -5.92
CA GLY A 61 14.18 -6.37 -7.36
C GLY A 61 13.01 -6.00 -8.28
N LYS A 62 11.80 -5.83 -7.75
CA LYS A 62 10.63 -5.42 -8.55
C LYS A 62 10.60 -3.91 -8.72
N LYS A 63 10.72 -3.46 -9.97
CA LYS A 63 10.59 -2.04 -10.35
C LYS A 63 9.13 -1.58 -10.44
N LEU A 64 8.20 -2.52 -10.60
CA LEU A 64 6.77 -2.24 -10.74
C LEU A 64 6.04 -2.70 -9.48
N PRO A 65 5.01 -1.96 -9.05
CA PRO A 65 4.23 -2.36 -7.90
C PRO A 65 3.49 -3.67 -8.19
N GLN A 66 3.17 -4.40 -7.13
CA GLN A 66 2.44 -5.65 -7.20
C GLN A 66 1.02 -5.42 -6.72
N SER A 67 0.03 -5.95 -7.44
CA SER A 67 -1.36 -5.86 -7.02
C SER A 67 -1.88 -7.24 -6.66
N VAL A 68 -2.57 -7.34 -5.53
CA VAL A 68 -3.26 -8.55 -5.08
C VAL A 68 -4.74 -8.23 -4.91
N MET A 69 -5.59 -9.22 -5.12
CA MET A 69 -7.05 -9.02 -5.11
C MET A 69 -7.75 -10.11 -4.33
N GLN A 70 -8.77 -9.72 -3.60
CA GLN A 70 -9.75 -10.62 -3.01
C GLN A 70 -11.15 -10.03 -3.25
N GLY A 71 -11.91 -10.66 -4.15
CA GLY A 71 -13.16 -10.08 -4.64
C GLY A 71 -12.94 -8.72 -5.31
N ASP A 72 -13.64 -7.71 -4.80
CA ASP A 72 -13.58 -6.30 -5.19
C ASP A 72 -12.49 -5.50 -4.45
N GLN A 73 -11.86 -6.06 -3.42
CA GLN A 73 -10.78 -5.39 -2.69
C GLN A 73 -9.43 -5.62 -3.36
N CYS A 74 -8.76 -4.52 -3.68
CA CYS A 74 -7.40 -4.48 -4.17
C CYS A 74 -6.43 -4.09 -3.05
N CYS A 75 -5.23 -4.66 -3.10
CA CYS A 75 -4.08 -4.14 -2.37
C CYS A 75 -2.93 -3.92 -3.36
N LEU A 76 -2.40 -2.69 -3.38
CA LEU A 76 -1.18 -2.32 -4.08
C LEU A 76 0.00 -2.39 -3.09
N LEU A 77 0.93 -3.28 -3.39
CA LEU A 77 2.18 -3.49 -2.66
C LEU A 77 3.32 -2.83 -3.43
N THR A 78 4.07 -1.94 -2.79
CA THR A 78 5.23 -1.29 -3.43
C THR A 78 6.38 -1.07 -2.46
N VAL A 79 7.58 -0.90 -3.02
CA VAL A 79 8.78 -0.46 -2.32
C VAL A 79 8.87 1.05 -2.52
N LEU A 80 8.83 1.81 -1.43
CA LEU A 80 8.90 3.27 -1.48
C LEU A 80 10.34 3.75 -1.57
N ASN A 81 11.22 3.10 -0.81
CA ASN A 81 12.65 3.35 -0.80
C ASN A 81 13.42 2.10 -0.34
N ASN A 82 14.72 2.23 -0.08
CA ASN A 82 15.56 1.09 0.29
C ASN A 82 15.12 0.39 1.58
N SER A 83 14.37 1.03 2.47
CA SER A 83 13.98 0.50 3.79
C SER A 83 12.47 0.36 4.01
N ILE A 84 11.62 0.98 3.19
CA ILE A 84 10.17 1.04 3.42
C ILE A 84 9.39 0.35 2.29
N ILE A 85 8.40 -0.44 2.67
CA ILE A 85 7.34 -0.96 1.80
C ILE A 85 5.98 -0.40 2.20
N SER A 86 5.04 -0.36 1.26
CA SER A 86 3.66 0.05 1.54
C SER A 86 2.64 -0.97 1.07
N GLY A 87 1.52 -1.05 1.78
CA GLY A 87 0.30 -1.73 1.35
C GLY A 87 -0.85 -0.75 1.29
N VAL A 88 -1.50 -0.63 0.13
CA VAL A 88 -2.55 0.37 -0.12
C VAL A 88 -3.80 -0.32 -0.57
N PHE A 89 -4.86 -0.18 0.21
CA PHE A 89 -6.09 -0.97 0.12
C PHE A 89 -7.25 -0.10 -0.34
N PHE A 90 -7.97 -0.57 -1.35
CA PHE A 90 -9.10 0.15 -1.95
C PHE A 90 -10.04 -0.82 -2.67
N LEU A 91 -11.22 -0.36 -3.06
CA LEU A 91 -12.16 -1.15 -3.87
C LEU A 91 -12.02 -0.81 -5.35
N ASP A 92 -12.00 -1.84 -6.20
CA ASP A 92 -11.96 -1.69 -7.65
C ASP A 92 -12.58 -2.90 -8.35
N ASP A 93 -13.82 -2.74 -8.81
CA ASP A 93 -14.58 -3.70 -9.61
C ASP A 93 -14.39 -3.51 -11.12
N SER A 94 -13.51 -2.59 -11.53
CA SER A 94 -13.29 -2.29 -12.94
C SER A 94 -12.57 -3.44 -13.67
N ASN A 95 -12.61 -3.39 -15.00
CA ASN A 95 -11.87 -4.34 -15.82
C ASN A 95 -10.35 -4.18 -15.64
N VAL A 96 -9.62 -5.22 -16.00
CA VAL A 96 -8.16 -5.33 -15.79
C VAL A 96 -7.38 -4.14 -16.37
N LEU A 97 -7.79 -3.59 -17.51
CA LEU A 97 -7.06 -2.50 -18.15
C LEU A 97 -7.23 -1.17 -17.40
N LEU A 98 -8.45 -0.85 -16.97
CA LEU A 98 -8.73 0.35 -16.18
C LEU A 98 -8.05 0.28 -14.82
N ARG A 99 -8.17 -0.86 -14.14
CA ARG A 99 -7.49 -1.11 -12.86
C ARG A 99 -5.98 -0.94 -12.96
N LYS A 100 -5.34 -1.47 -14.02
CA LYS A 100 -3.89 -1.27 -14.24
C LYS A 100 -3.51 0.21 -14.37
N LYS A 101 -4.35 1.02 -15.01
CA LYS A 101 -4.13 2.47 -15.11
C LYS A 101 -4.25 3.13 -13.74
N ARG A 102 -5.30 2.81 -12.97
CA ARG A 102 -5.51 3.33 -11.62
C ARG A 102 -4.36 2.96 -10.68
N LEU A 103 -3.94 1.70 -10.67
CA LEU A 103 -2.80 1.22 -9.87
C LEU A 103 -1.52 2.00 -10.17
N LYS A 104 -1.26 2.32 -11.45
CA LYS A 104 -0.11 3.14 -11.84
C LYS A 104 -0.21 4.55 -11.27
N VAL A 105 -1.37 5.20 -11.38
CA VAL A 105 -1.55 6.57 -10.84
C VAL A 105 -1.37 6.58 -9.33
N ILE A 106 -2.02 5.67 -8.60
CA ILE A 106 -1.87 5.56 -7.14
C ILE A 106 -0.39 5.33 -6.77
N HIS A 107 0.29 4.45 -7.50
CA HIS A 107 1.70 4.16 -7.27
C HIS A 107 2.58 5.41 -7.46
N ASP A 108 2.42 6.11 -8.57
CA ASP A 108 3.19 7.31 -8.88
C ASP A 108 2.94 8.40 -7.82
N ASP A 109 1.69 8.57 -7.38
CA ASP A 109 1.35 9.53 -6.32
C ASP A 109 1.94 9.14 -4.95
N ILE A 110 1.96 7.85 -4.63
CA ILE A 110 2.57 7.33 -3.39
C ILE A 110 4.07 7.54 -3.36
N LEU A 111 4.77 7.33 -4.49
CA LEU A 111 6.21 7.58 -4.57
C LEU A 111 6.57 9.07 -4.39
N ASN A 112 5.61 9.95 -4.66
CA ASN A 112 5.77 11.40 -4.49
C ASN A 112 5.30 11.89 -3.12
N LEU A 113 4.83 11.01 -2.23
CA LEU A 113 4.56 11.39 -0.85
C LEU A 113 5.86 11.75 -0.16
N ASP A 114 5.86 12.88 0.52
CA ASP A 114 6.94 13.25 1.43
C ASP A 114 6.80 12.39 2.68
N ILE A 115 7.33 11.17 2.61
CA ILE A 115 7.52 10.30 3.77
C ILE A 115 8.80 10.77 4.45
N ALA A 116 8.81 12.06 4.82
CA ALA A 116 9.82 12.59 5.70
C ALA A 116 9.79 11.71 6.95
N SER A 117 10.93 11.11 7.25
CA SER A 117 11.19 10.45 8.52
C SER A 117 10.85 11.44 9.64
N GLU A 118 9.63 11.37 10.17
CA GLU A 118 9.23 11.89 11.47
C GLU A 118 9.95 11.06 12.55
N ASN A 119 11.27 11.17 12.55
CA ASN A 119 12.13 10.87 13.68
C ASN A 119 12.71 12.22 14.12
N GLN A 120 11.94 12.96 14.90
CA GLN A 120 12.47 13.93 15.87
C GLN A 120 11.97 13.54 17.25
#